data_AF-A0A2P2D6P0-F1
#
_entry.id   AF-A0A2P2D6P0-F1
#
_cell.length_a   1.000
_cell.length_b   1.000
_cell.length_c   1.000
_cell.angle_alpha   90.00
_cell.angle_beta   90.00
_cell.angle_gamma   90.00
#
_symmetry.space_group_name_H-M   'P 1'
#
loop_
_entity.id
_entity.type
_entity.pdbx_description
1 polymer ?
#
loop_
_entity_poly.entity_id
_entity_poly.type
_entity_poly.pdbx_seq_one_letter_code
_entity_poly.pdbx_strand_id
1 'polypeptide(L)' 'MASTQDRLGEIFRNLHSQDIFVMPNAWDAGSARMLAGAGYSAIGTTSAGIAFAAGLPFYTRDRRS' A
#
# COMPACT_ATOMS: atom_id res chain seq x y z
N MET A 1 -23.81 -10.77 -8.33
CA MET A 1 -23.31 -9.51 -7.71
C MET A 1 -21.80 -9.53 -7.80
N ALA A 2 -21.16 -8.41 -8.16
CA ALA A 2 -19.70 -8.31 -8.19
C ALA A 2 -19.12 -8.46 -6.77
N SER A 3 -17.92 -9.03 -6.65
CA SER A 3 -17.27 -9.17 -5.35
C SER A 3 -16.86 -7.80 -4.79
N THR A 4 -16.62 -7.73 -3.48
CA THR A 4 -16.04 -6.52 -2.86
C THR A 4 -14.72 -6.14 -3.54
N GLN A 5 -13.91 -7.13 -3.93
CA GLN A 5 -12.62 -6.88 -4.58
C GLN A 5 -12.79 -6.28 -5.98
N ASP A 6 -13.76 -6.76 -6.77
CA ASP A 6 -14.03 -6.22 -8.10
C ASP A 6 -14.43 -4.75 -8.02
N ARG A 7 -15.33 -4.42 -7.09
CA ARG A 7 -15.78 -3.03 -6.85
C ARG A 7 -14.64 -2.11 -6.40
N LEU A 8 -13.76 -2.58 -5.51
CA LEU A 8 -12.60 -1.80 -5.07
C LEU A 8 -11.62 -1.56 -6.23
N GLY A 9 -11.42 -2.55 -7.11
CA GLY A 9 -10.61 -2.41 -8.32
C GLY A 9 -11.16 -1.38 -9.30
N GLU A 10 -12.49 -1.32 -9.48
CA GLU A 10 -13.15 -0.28 -10.28
C GLU A 10 -12.96 1.12 -9.67
N ILE A 11 -13.16 1.27 -8.35
CA ILE A 11 -12.93 2.54 -7.65
C ILE A 11 -11.48 3.01 -7.82
N PHE A 12 -10.51 2.12 -7.58
CA PHE A 12 -9.10 2.46 -7.71
C PHE A 12 -8.74 2.86 -9.14
N ARG A 13 -9.25 2.15 -10.15
CA ARG A 13 -9.08 2.53 -11.56
C ARG A 13 -9.66 3.91 -11.86
N ASN A 14 -10.85 4.23 -11.33
CA ASN A 14 -11.45 5.54 -11.53
C ASN A 14 -10.63 6.67 -10.92
N LEU A 15 -9.97 6.45 -9.76
CA LEU A 15 -9.06 7.43 -9.17
C LEU A 15 -7.94 7.86 -10.15
N HIS A 16 -7.39 6.92 -10.93
CA HIS A 16 -6.32 7.23 -11.91
C HIS A 16 -6.82 7.96 -13.16
N SER A 17 -8.11 7.82 -13.48
CA SER A 17 -8.70 8.41 -14.67
C SER A 17 -9.18 9.85 -14.45
N GLN A 18 -9.37 10.27 -13.19
CA GLN A 18 -9.97 11.57 -12.85
C GLN A 18 -8.91 12.64 -12.58
N ASP A 19 -8.02 12.42 -11.62
CA ASP A 19 -7.02 13.42 -11.20
C ASP A 19 -5.83 12.74 -10.50
N ILE A 20 -4.75 13.49 -10.28
CA ILE A 20 -3.63 13.05 -9.46
C ILE A 20 -4.11 12.92 -8.00
N PHE A 21 -3.81 11.78 -7.38
CA PHE A 21 -4.09 11.55 -5.97
C PHE A 21 -2.86 11.05 -5.24
N VAL A 22 -2.80 11.33 -3.93
CA VAL A 22 -1.73 10.83 -3.07
C VAL A 22 -2.08 9.43 -2.57
N MET A 23 -1.18 8.48 -2.81
CA MET A 23 -1.29 7.10 -2.32
C MET A 23 -0.12 6.80 -1.37
N PRO A 24 -0.30 6.96 -0.05
CA PRO A 24 0.73 6.60 0.92
C PRO A 24 0.86 5.07 1.02
N ASN A 25 2.02 4.62 1.49
CA ASN A 25 2.28 3.20 1.73
C ASN A 25 2.18 2.88 3.23
N ALA A 26 1.38 1.86 3.57
CA ALA A 26 1.37 1.26 4.90
C ALA A 26 2.44 0.15 5.01
N TRP A 27 2.93 -0.07 6.24
CA TRP A 27 3.92 -1.11 6.56
C TRP A 27 3.44 -2.09 7.64
N ASP A 28 2.26 -1.85 8.22
CA ASP A 28 1.56 -2.72 9.16
C ASP A 28 0.05 -2.36 9.22
N ALA A 29 -0.72 -3.06 10.05
CA ALA A 29 -2.15 -2.78 10.21
C ALA A 29 -2.44 -1.43 10.90
N GLY A 30 -1.55 -0.96 11.78
CA GLY A 30 -1.70 0.31 12.50
C GLY A 30 -1.61 1.50 11.56
N SER A 31 -0.55 1.55 10.75
CA SER A 31 -0.33 2.54 9.70
C SER A 31 -1.47 2.54 8.68
N ALA A 32 -1.95 1.36 8.24
CA ALA A 32 -3.10 1.28 7.34
C ALA A 32 -4.37 1.94 7.94
N ARG A 33 -4.66 1.69 9.22
CA ARG A 33 -5.81 2.33 9.91
C ARG A 33 -5.63 3.83 10.07
N MET A 34 -4.42 4.29 10.41
CA MET A 34 -4.13 5.72 10.55
C MET A 34 -4.29 6.46 9.22
N LEU A 35 -3.75 5.91 8.13
CA LEU A 35 -3.86 6.50 6.80
C LEU A 35 -5.31 6.53 6.30
N ALA A 36 -6.08 5.46 6.56
CA ALA A 36 -7.51 5.46 6.25
C ALA A 36 -8.28 6.52 7.07
N GLY A 37 -7.97 6.65 8.36
CA GLY A 37 -8.54 7.67 9.24
C GLY A 37 -8.15 9.10 8.85
N ALA A 38 -7.00 9.29 8.21
CA ALA A 38 -6.55 10.57 7.65
C ALA A 38 -7.25 10.94 6.33
N GLY A 39 -8.04 10.03 5.74
CA GLY A 39 -8.88 10.33 4.58
C GLY A 39 -8.24 10.06 3.20
N TYR A 40 -7.13 9.32 3.13
CA TYR A 40 -6.56 8.94 1.84
C TYR A 40 -7.49 7.97 1.09
N SER A 41 -7.73 8.25 -0.20
CA SER A 41 -8.67 7.47 -1.03
C SER A 41 -8.15 6.07 -1.40
N ALA A 42 -6.84 5.85 -1.34
CA ALA A 42 -6.19 4.56 -1.52
C ALA A 42 -4.88 4.48 -0.74
N ILE A 43 -4.47 3.27 -0.38
CA ILE A 43 -3.25 2.98 0.38
C ILE A 43 -2.50 1.84 -0.30
N GLY A 44 -1.21 2.01 -0.54
CA GLY A 44 -0.32 0.97 -1.03
C GLY A 44 0.38 0.22 0.10
N THR A 45 1.11 -0.84 -0.24
CA THR A 45 2.02 -1.53 0.67
C THR A 45 3.46 -1.25 0.29
N THR A 46 4.39 -1.37 1.24
CA THR A 46 5.82 -1.29 0.97
C THR A 46 6.54 -2.52 1.52
N SER A 47 7.17 -3.29 0.63
CA SER A 47 7.94 -4.50 1.02
C SER A 47 9.12 -4.15 1.92
N ALA A 48 9.77 -3.00 1.73
CA ALA A 48 10.82 -2.51 2.60
C ALA A 48 10.31 -2.15 4.00
N GLY A 49 9.22 -1.38 4.07
CA GLY A 49 8.64 -1.01 5.36
C GLY A 49 8.15 -2.23 6.13
N ILE A 50 7.51 -3.19 5.46
CA ILE A 50 7.07 -4.45 6.09
C ILE A 50 8.27 -5.25 6.61
N ALA A 51 9.35 -5.39 5.83
CA ALA A 51 10.56 -6.08 6.28
C ALA A 51 11.16 -5.41 7.53
N PHE A 52 11.32 -4.08 7.51
CA PHE A 52 11.87 -3.34 8.64
C PHE A 52 10.98 -3.40 9.88
N ALA A 53 9.66 -3.34 9.73
CA ALA A 53 8.71 -3.50 10.85
C ALA A 53 8.81 -4.89 11.50
N ALA A 54 9.16 -5.91 10.72
CA ALA A 54 9.43 -7.26 11.19
C ALA A 54 10.88 -7.47 11.71
N GLY A 55 11.71 -6.42 11.74
CA GLY A 55 13.12 -6.52 12.13
C GLY A 55 14.02 -7.21 11.10
N LEU A 56 13.55 -7.33 9.85
CA LEU A 56 14.27 -7.98 8.76
C LEU A 56 14.95 -6.94 7.86
N PRO A 57 16.12 -7.23 7.29
CA PRO A 57 16.73 -6.38 6.28
C PRO A 57 15.90 -6.41 4.99
N PHE A 58 15.67 -5.25 4.39
CA PHE A 58 15.14 -5.16 3.04
C PHE A 58 16.27 -5.37 2.03
N TYR A 59 16.23 -6.49 1.31
CA TYR A 59 17.15 -6.83 0.23
C TYR A 59 18.62 -7.01 0.70
N THR A 60 19.02 -8.23 1.05
CA THR A 60 20.44 -8.60 1.15
C THR A 60 20.96 -8.98 -0.24
N ARG A 61 21.75 -8.11 -0.87
CA ARG A 61 22.64 -8.57 -1.95
C ARG A 61 23.77 -9.35 -1.31
N ASP A 62 23.81 -10.66 -1.55
CA ASP A 62 25.01 -11.44 -1.30
C ASP A 62 26.15 -10.82 -2.14
N ARG A 63 27.16 -10.24 -1.48
CA ARG A 63 28.35 -9.69 -2.14
C ARG A 63 29.38 -10.79 -2.40
N ARG A 64 28.95 -11.93 -2.93
CA ARG A 64 29.86 -12.95 -3.45
C ARG A 64 29.95 -12.78 -4.97
N SER A 65 30.91 -11.94 -5.37
CA SER A 65 31.57 -11.98 -6.68
C SER A 65 32.65 -13.04 -6.66
#